data_AF-A0A7J4FHA9-F1
#
_entry.id   AF-A0A7J4FHA9-F1
#
_cell.length_a   1.000
_cell.length_b   1.000
_cell.length_c   1.000
_cell.angle_alpha   90.00
_cell.angle_beta   90.00
_cell.angle_gamma   90.00
#
_symmetry.space_group_name_H-M   'P 1'
#
loop_
_entity.id
_entity.type
_entity.pdbx_description
1 polymer ?
#
loop_
_entity_poly.entity_id
_entity_poly.type
_entity_poly.pdbx_seq_one_letter_code
_entity_poly.pdbx_strand_id
1 'polypeptide(L)'
;MRYIVFSSADPKDLLMIGTRALILYTQNGALYLMDMKTFEIRKIANHLSWNTHTGVRAMRSPNGKKTYFKLAESLGVINVSTLQIERYMGSGIVSTVRLSPDGKGFVWPVHNPNYREGKGVYVMNEDGSEIRRIASIEDLYELTQNKDEFKPEDMEVQHPKWSPDGKYILYNSAQFGHSQLYI
;
A
#
# COMPACT_ATOMS: atom_id res chain seq x y z
N MET A 1 12.31 20.16 2.90
CA MET A 1 12.18 18.79 3.45
C MET A 1 13.39 18.53 4.35
N ARG A 2 13.25 18.02 5.59
CA ARG A 2 14.38 17.84 6.54
C ARG A 2 14.83 16.38 6.70
N TYR A 3 13.94 15.42 6.45
CA TYR A 3 14.21 14.01 6.71
C TYR A 3 13.93 13.12 5.50
N ILE A 4 14.74 12.07 5.33
CA ILE A 4 14.50 10.94 4.42
C ILE A 4 14.00 9.76 5.25
N VAL A 5 13.05 9.00 4.71
CA VAL A 5 12.56 7.75 5.28
C VAL A 5 12.98 6.61 4.36
N PHE A 6 13.57 5.56 4.92
CA PHE A 6 13.93 4.35 4.19
C PHE A 6 13.79 3.12 5.09
N SER A 7 13.82 1.94 4.50
CA SER A 7 13.70 0.68 5.24
C SER A 7 14.77 -0.31 4.86
N SER A 8 15.13 -1.18 5.78
CA SER A 8 16.14 -2.23 5.57
C SER A 8 15.78 -3.48 6.38
N ALA A 9 16.40 -4.60 6.05
CA ALA A 9 16.28 -5.89 6.73
C ALA A 9 17.67 -6.53 6.84
N ASP A 10 17.88 -7.39 7.84
CA ASP A 10 19.10 -8.21 7.91
C ASP A 10 19.02 -9.30 6.84
N PRO A 11 20.04 -9.44 5.96
CA PRO A 11 20.08 -10.50 4.97
C PRO A 11 19.92 -11.92 5.54
N LYS A 12 20.31 -12.14 6.80
CA LYS A 12 20.20 -13.44 7.48
C LYS A 12 18.76 -13.81 7.85
N ASP A 13 17.87 -12.81 7.97
CA ASP A 13 16.47 -13.00 8.34
C ASP A 13 15.56 -13.18 7.10
N LEU A 14 16.14 -13.22 5.90
CA LEU A 14 15.40 -13.28 4.65
C LEU A 14 14.97 -14.72 4.32
N LEU A 15 13.68 -14.87 4.09
CA LEU A 15 13.04 -16.11 3.66
C LEU A 15 12.57 -15.98 2.21
N MET A 16 12.63 -17.09 1.46
CA MET A 16 12.00 -17.19 0.15
C MET A 16 10.53 -17.61 0.30
N ILE A 17 9.64 -16.96 -0.44
CA ILE A 17 8.23 -17.36 -0.52
C ILE A 17 7.90 -17.73 -1.98
N GLY A 18 7.31 -18.92 -2.17
CA GLY A 18 6.80 -19.39 -3.46
C GLY A 18 7.82 -20.11 -4.35
N THR A 19 7.32 -20.85 -5.34
CA THR A 19 8.11 -21.69 -6.27
C THR A 19 8.75 -20.91 -7.43
N ARG A 20 8.46 -19.60 -7.55
CA ARG A 20 9.05 -18.67 -8.55
C ARG A 20 9.85 -17.55 -7.87
N ALA A 21 10.85 -17.95 -7.09
CA ALA A 21 11.70 -17.12 -6.23
C ALA A 21 12.24 -15.82 -6.86
N LEU A 22 11.58 -14.69 -6.62
CA LEU A 22 12.11 -13.36 -6.95
C LEU A 22 11.91 -12.31 -5.84
N ILE A 23 11.21 -12.66 -4.76
CA ILE A 23 10.96 -11.73 -3.65
C ILE A 23 11.37 -12.41 -2.35
N LEU A 24 12.38 -11.82 -1.70
CA LEU A 24 12.77 -12.21 -0.35
C LEU A 24 11.96 -11.39 0.65
N TYR A 25 11.63 -12.02 1.77
CA TYR A 25 10.73 -11.47 2.77
C TYR A 25 11.27 -11.67 4.19
N THR A 26 10.93 -10.74 5.08
CA THR A 26 11.08 -10.95 6.52
C THR A 26 9.99 -10.23 7.30
N GLN A 27 9.66 -10.75 8.48
CA GLN A 27 8.88 -10.04 9.49
C GLN A 27 9.77 -9.19 10.41
N ASN A 28 11.10 -9.23 10.23
CA ASN A 28 12.06 -8.51 11.07
C ASN A 28 12.65 -7.28 10.36
N GLY A 29 11.91 -6.68 9.43
CA GLY A 29 12.32 -5.44 8.78
C GLY A 29 12.32 -4.25 9.73
N ALA A 30 13.03 -3.20 9.35
CA ALA A 30 13.12 -1.97 10.11
C ALA A 30 12.91 -0.73 9.23
N LEU A 31 12.36 0.31 9.84
CA LEU A 31 12.18 1.62 9.26
C LEU A 31 13.17 2.60 9.90
N TYR A 32 13.75 3.45 9.08
CA TYR A 32 14.76 4.42 9.47
C TYR A 32 14.37 5.83 9.03
N LEU A 33 14.80 6.80 9.83
CA LEU A 33 14.74 8.22 9.52
C LEU A 33 16.16 8.77 9.48
N MET A 34 16.46 9.56 8.45
CA MET A 34 17.73 10.25 8.33
C MET A 34 17.51 11.76 8.31
N ASP A 35 18.18 12.49 9.20
CA ASP A 35 18.23 13.96 9.14
C ASP A 35 19.17 14.38 8.01
N MET A 36 18.68 15.14 7.03
CA MET A 36 19.48 15.57 5.88
C MET A 36 20.46 16.70 6.19
N LYS A 37 20.39 17.31 7.39
CA LYS A 37 21.35 18.33 7.82
C LYS A 37 22.53 17.70 8.56
N THR A 38 22.27 16.73 9.42
CA THR A 38 23.30 16.10 10.27
C THR A 38 23.77 14.74 9.76
N PHE A 39 23.06 14.16 8.79
CA PHE A 39 23.23 12.78 8.30
C PHE A 39 23.02 11.70 9.38
N GLU A 40 22.47 12.07 10.54
CA GLU A 40 22.18 11.13 11.60
C GLU A 40 21.04 10.19 11.18
N ILE A 41 21.25 8.88 11.32
CA ILE A 41 20.28 7.83 11.02
C ILE A 41 19.74 7.26 12.34
N ARG A 42 18.41 7.23 12.47
CA ARG A 42 17.71 6.64 13.61
C ARG A 42 16.81 5.52 13.13
N LYS A 43 16.84 4.38 13.82
CA LYS A 43 15.83 3.32 13.67
C LYS A 43 14.56 3.76 14.39
N ILE A 44 13.44 3.81 13.70
CA ILE A 44 12.18 4.36 14.23
C ILE A 44 11.09 3.29 14.40
N ALA A 45 11.21 2.15 13.72
CA ALA A 45 10.37 0.98 13.94
C ALA A 45 11.12 -0.30 13.52
N ASN A 46 10.76 -1.44 14.11
CA ASN A 46 11.31 -2.77 13.85
C ASN A 46 10.20 -3.83 13.88
N HIS A 47 10.54 -5.09 13.61
CA HIS A 47 9.58 -6.19 13.48
C HIS A 47 8.49 -5.90 12.43
N LEU A 48 8.92 -5.30 11.31
CA LEU A 48 8.04 -4.90 10.23
C LEU A 48 8.04 -5.92 9.09
N SER A 49 6.88 -6.08 8.47
CA SER A 49 6.73 -6.82 7.23
C SER A 49 7.49 -6.11 6.12
N TRP A 50 8.60 -6.70 5.67
CA TRP A 50 9.52 -6.13 4.68
C TRP A 50 9.77 -7.11 3.55
N ASN A 51 9.85 -6.63 2.30
CA ASN A 51 10.32 -7.42 1.18
C ASN A 51 11.30 -6.66 0.27
N THR A 52 12.08 -7.39 -0.51
CA THR A 52 13.07 -6.82 -1.45
C THR A 52 12.46 -5.93 -2.52
N HIS A 53 11.18 -6.11 -2.86
CA HIS A 53 10.52 -5.35 -3.90
C HIS A 53 10.04 -3.96 -3.43
N THR A 54 9.55 -3.85 -2.20
CA THR A 54 8.86 -2.64 -1.71
C THR A 54 9.27 -2.18 -0.31
N GLY A 55 10.25 -2.84 0.31
CA GLY A 55 10.62 -2.61 1.69
C GLY A 55 9.43 -2.81 2.63
N VAL A 56 9.24 -1.89 3.57
CA VAL A 56 8.03 -1.84 4.44
C VAL A 56 6.88 -1.02 3.85
N ARG A 57 6.99 -0.61 2.57
CA ARG A 57 6.02 0.27 1.89
C ARG A 57 5.71 1.54 2.70
N ALA A 58 6.76 2.25 3.09
CA ALA A 58 6.62 3.49 3.84
C ALA A 58 5.96 4.59 2.98
N MET A 59 5.03 5.33 3.57
CA MET A 59 4.35 6.48 2.96
C MET A 59 4.45 7.66 3.91
N ARG A 60 4.88 8.81 3.41
CA ARG A 60 5.06 10.02 4.23
C ARG A 60 3.83 10.92 4.12
N SER A 61 3.33 11.41 5.25
CA SER A 61 2.29 12.44 5.21
C SER A 61 2.84 13.73 4.56
N PRO A 62 2.04 14.45 3.75
CA PRO A 62 2.48 15.67 3.07
C PRO A 62 2.99 16.75 4.04
N ASN A 63 2.35 16.85 5.21
CA ASN A 63 2.75 17.77 6.28
C ASN A 63 4.03 17.35 7.02
N GLY A 64 4.60 16.19 6.74
CA GLY A 64 5.82 15.72 7.39
C GLY A 64 5.65 15.39 8.88
N LYS A 65 4.45 15.11 9.40
CA LYS A 65 4.24 14.73 10.81
C LYS A 65 4.15 13.21 11.03
N LYS A 66 3.59 12.48 10.08
CA LYS A 66 3.35 11.03 10.18
C LYS A 66 4.05 10.23 9.08
N THR A 67 4.43 9.01 9.40
CA THR A 67 4.81 8.00 8.40
C THR A 67 3.90 6.79 8.58
N TYR A 68 3.41 6.26 7.48
CA TYR A 68 2.60 5.05 7.44
C TYR A 68 3.45 3.91 6.88
N PHE A 69 3.26 2.70 7.36
CA PHE A 69 4.00 1.53 6.88
C PHE A 69 3.12 0.29 6.93
N LYS A 70 3.39 -0.66 6.04
CA LYS A 70 2.62 -1.90 5.98
C LYS A 70 3.05 -2.84 7.11
N LEU A 71 2.07 -3.43 7.79
CA LEU A 71 2.24 -4.52 8.74
C LEU A 71 1.29 -5.66 8.37
N ALA A 72 1.80 -6.75 7.82
CA ALA A 72 1.00 -7.88 7.33
C ALA A 72 -0.20 -7.42 6.46
N GLU A 73 -1.42 -7.41 7.02
CA GLU A 73 -2.68 -6.97 6.37
C GLU A 73 -3.23 -5.63 6.90
N SER A 74 -2.40 -4.83 7.55
CA SER A 74 -2.76 -3.56 8.18
C SER A 74 -1.72 -2.47 7.90
N LEU A 75 -2.01 -1.24 8.33
CA LEU A 75 -1.09 -0.12 8.33
C LEU A 75 -0.76 0.30 9.75
N GLY A 76 0.53 0.49 10.05
CA GLY A 76 0.98 1.20 11.23
C GLY A 76 1.15 2.69 10.96
N VAL A 77 0.95 3.52 11.99
CA VAL A 77 1.16 4.96 11.95
C VAL A 77 2.22 5.33 12.99
N ILE A 78 3.29 6.00 12.56
CA ILE A 78 4.32 6.52 13.45
C ILE A 78 4.36 8.05 13.41
N ASN A 79 4.45 8.65 14.60
CA ASN A 79 4.74 10.06 14.76
C ASN A 79 6.23 10.31 14.57
N VAL A 80 6.60 11.18 13.63
CA VAL A 80 8.02 11.38 13.29
C VAL A 80 8.76 12.23 14.31
N SER A 81 8.07 13.07 15.09
CA SER A 81 8.71 13.86 16.15
C SER A 81 8.98 13.06 17.42
N THR A 82 8.08 12.15 17.80
CA THR A 82 8.21 11.36 19.04
C THR A 82 8.81 9.98 18.79
N LEU A 83 8.87 9.53 17.54
CA LEU A 83 9.27 8.17 17.14
C LEU A 83 8.41 7.07 17.78
N GLN A 84 7.15 7.39 18.09
CA GLN A 84 6.21 6.45 18.69
C GLN A 84 5.14 6.03 17.68
N ILE A 85 4.80 4.74 17.72
CA ILE A 85 3.65 4.20 17.01
C ILE A 85 2.39 4.75 17.69
N GLU A 86 1.55 5.46 16.93
CA GLU A 86 0.30 6.02 17.44
C GLU A 86 -0.84 5.01 17.39
N ARG A 87 -0.91 4.21 16.32
CA ARG A 87 -2.00 3.25 16.07
C ARG A 87 -1.65 2.26 14.96
N TYR A 88 -2.46 1.22 14.87
CA TYR A 88 -2.60 0.35 13.71
C TYR A 88 -4.01 0.49 13.16
N MET A 89 -4.16 0.48 11.84
CA MET A 89 -5.44 0.73 11.16
C MET A 89 -5.56 -0.05 9.87
N GLY A 90 -6.80 -0.24 9.43
CA GLY A 90 -7.12 -1.07 8.28
C GLY A 90 -6.96 -2.56 8.58
N SER A 91 -7.80 -3.35 7.93
CA SER A 91 -7.75 -4.81 7.93
C SER A 91 -7.92 -5.26 6.48
N GLY A 92 -7.27 -6.34 6.08
CA GLY A 92 -7.28 -6.83 4.69
C GLY A 92 -6.46 -5.97 3.72
N ILE A 93 -5.59 -5.08 4.21
CA ILE A 93 -4.68 -4.29 3.37
C ILE A 93 -3.50 -5.19 2.97
N VAL A 94 -3.75 -6.01 1.97
CA VAL A 94 -2.78 -7.00 1.49
C VAL A 94 -1.78 -6.42 0.48
N SER A 95 -2.13 -5.32 -0.20
CA SER A 95 -1.44 -4.87 -1.41
C SER A 95 -1.22 -3.34 -1.50
N THR A 96 -1.26 -2.76 -2.71
CA THR A 96 -0.71 -1.47 -3.21
C THR A 96 -1.36 -0.20 -2.67
N VAL A 97 -1.54 -0.15 -1.35
CA VAL A 97 -2.05 1.02 -0.66
C VAL A 97 -1.24 2.29 -0.95
N ARG A 98 -1.97 3.41 -1.10
CA ARG A 98 -1.44 4.75 -1.31
C ARG A 98 -2.17 5.76 -0.46
N LEU A 99 -1.41 6.69 0.13
CA LEU A 99 -1.93 7.90 0.75
C LEU A 99 -2.34 8.91 -0.33
N SER A 100 -3.42 9.67 -0.08
CA SER A 100 -3.84 10.79 -0.91
C SER A 100 -2.83 11.96 -0.85
N PRO A 101 -2.75 12.81 -1.89
CA PRO A 101 -1.80 13.94 -1.92
C PRO A 101 -2.01 14.96 -0.82
N ASP A 102 -3.23 15.11 -0.33
CA ASP A 102 -3.58 15.97 0.81
C ASP A 102 -3.39 15.27 2.17
N GLY A 103 -3.10 13.97 2.16
CA GLY A 103 -2.88 13.16 3.35
C GLY A 103 -4.14 12.83 4.13
N LYS A 104 -5.34 13.05 3.58
CA LYS A 104 -6.61 12.82 4.29
C LYS A 104 -7.17 11.42 4.15
N GLY A 105 -6.66 10.60 3.23
CA GLY A 105 -7.18 9.25 3.04
C GLY A 105 -6.23 8.32 2.31
N PHE A 106 -6.68 7.08 2.16
CA PHE A 106 -5.94 6.03 1.47
C PHE A 106 -6.79 5.39 0.38
N VAL A 107 -6.12 4.79 -0.61
CA VAL A 107 -6.72 3.90 -1.60
C VAL A 107 -5.92 2.59 -1.69
N TRP A 108 -6.59 1.46 -1.84
CA TRP A 108 -5.96 0.16 -2.12
C TRP A 108 -6.89 -0.77 -2.90
N PRO A 109 -6.35 -1.76 -3.62
CA PRO A 109 -7.17 -2.80 -4.24
C PRO A 109 -7.40 -3.96 -3.28
N VAL A 110 -8.56 -4.59 -3.41
CA VAL A 110 -8.98 -5.77 -2.66
C VAL A 110 -9.24 -6.90 -3.65
N HIS A 111 -8.58 -8.04 -3.42
CA HIS A 111 -8.69 -9.25 -4.25
C HIS A 111 -9.45 -10.38 -3.57
N ASN A 112 -9.68 -10.28 -2.25
CA ASN A 112 -10.44 -11.28 -1.50
C ASN A 112 -11.95 -11.04 -1.70
N PRO A 113 -12.70 -11.98 -2.31
CA PRO A 113 -14.14 -11.82 -2.51
C PRO A 113 -14.93 -11.78 -1.21
N ASN A 114 -14.37 -12.27 -0.10
CA ASN A 114 -15.02 -12.26 1.22
C ASN A 114 -14.72 -10.98 2.03
N TYR A 115 -13.96 -10.04 1.47
CA TYR A 115 -13.66 -8.78 2.15
C TYR A 115 -14.79 -7.77 1.93
N ARG A 116 -15.54 -7.46 3.00
CA ARG A 116 -16.62 -6.44 2.99
C ARG A 116 -17.59 -6.64 1.82
N GLU A 117 -17.60 -5.71 0.87
CA GLU A 117 -18.50 -5.69 -0.29
C GLU A 117 -17.96 -6.51 -1.47
N GLY A 118 -16.80 -7.16 -1.32
CA GLY A 118 -16.15 -7.99 -2.32
C GLY A 118 -14.92 -7.34 -2.94
N LYS A 119 -14.46 -7.90 -4.07
CA LYS A 119 -13.29 -7.41 -4.81
C LYS A 119 -13.53 -5.98 -5.35
N GLY A 120 -12.44 -5.23 -5.56
CA GLY A 120 -12.50 -3.91 -6.18
C GLY A 120 -11.49 -2.91 -5.60
N VAL A 121 -11.77 -1.62 -5.77
CA VAL A 121 -10.96 -0.52 -5.22
C VAL A 121 -11.65 0.06 -3.99
N TYR A 122 -10.89 0.21 -2.90
CA TYR A 122 -11.39 0.71 -1.63
C TYR A 122 -10.67 1.98 -1.22
N VAL A 123 -11.39 2.82 -0.47
CA VAL A 123 -10.86 4.01 0.19
C VAL A 123 -11.19 4.01 1.67
N MET A 124 -10.40 4.76 2.44
CA MET A 124 -10.67 5.08 3.85
C MET A 124 -10.07 6.43 4.21
N ASN A 125 -10.54 7.03 5.30
CA ASN A 125 -9.96 8.24 5.87
C ASN A 125 -8.59 7.96 6.52
N GLU A 126 -7.80 9.01 6.75
CA GLU A 126 -6.45 8.91 7.34
C GLU A 126 -6.45 8.27 8.72
N ASP A 127 -7.55 8.45 9.47
CA ASP A 127 -7.73 7.86 10.80
C ASP A 127 -8.22 6.40 10.76
N GLY A 128 -8.44 5.84 9.57
CA GLY A 128 -8.93 4.48 9.35
C GLY A 128 -10.45 4.34 9.32
N SER A 129 -11.20 5.44 9.45
CA SER A 129 -12.66 5.45 9.36
C SER A 129 -13.17 5.41 7.90
N GLU A 130 -14.48 5.22 7.73
CA GLU A 130 -15.19 5.31 6.44
C GLU A 130 -14.61 4.41 5.34
N ILE A 131 -14.23 3.18 5.71
CA ILE A 131 -13.82 2.17 4.73
C ILE A 131 -15.02 1.82 3.85
N ARG A 132 -14.90 2.10 2.54
CA ARG A 132 -15.94 1.82 1.53
C ARG A 132 -15.34 1.43 0.19
N ARG A 133 -16.06 0.61 -0.57
CA ARG A 133 -15.71 0.32 -1.97
C ARG A 133 -16.10 1.52 -2.85
N ILE A 134 -15.27 1.85 -3.83
CA ILE A 134 -15.51 2.94 -4.79
C ILE A 134 -15.67 2.46 -6.23
N ALA A 135 -15.19 1.26 -6.52
CA ALA A 135 -15.39 0.58 -7.79
C ALA A 135 -15.38 -0.94 -7.54
N SER A 136 -16.42 -1.64 -7.99
CA SER A 136 -16.50 -3.11 -7.93
C SER A 136 -15.78 -3.74 -9.13
N ILE A 137 -15.43 -5.03 -9.05
CA ILE A 137 -14.87 -5.71 -10.24
C ILE A 137 -15.90 -5.76 -11.36
N GLU A 138 -17.17 -5.89 -11.03
CA GLU A 138 -18.28 -5.94 -11.97
C GLU A 138 -18.39 -4.62 -12.76
N ASP A 139 -18.36 -3.47 -12.07
CA ASP A 139 -18.39 -2.16 -12.73
C ASP A 139 -17.18 -1.97 -13.65
N LEU A 140 -16.01 -2.42 -13.20
CA LEU A 140 -14.76 -2.29 -13.96
C LEU A 140 -14.71 -3.22 -15.18
N TYR A 141 -15.26 -4.42 -15.04
CA TYR A 141 -15.40 -5.38 -16.12
C TYR A 141 -16.29 -4.81 -17.24
N GLU A 142 -17.40 -4.16 -16.91
CA GLU A 142 -18.28 -3.54 -17.91
C GLU A 142 -17.61 -2.39 -18.69
N LEU A 143 -16.64 -1.70 -18.07
CA LEU A 143 -15.83 -0.66 -18.73
C LEU A 143 -14.69 -1.24 -19.58
N THR A 144 -14.47 -2.55 -19.55
CA THR A 144 -13.36 -3.20 -20.23
C THR A 144 -13.71 -3.52 -21.68
N GLN A 145 -12.92 -2.99 -22.62
CA GLN A 145 -13.19 -3.16 -24.06
C GLN A 145 -13.19 -4.63 -24.51
N ASN A 146 -12.27 -5.43 -24.00
CA ASN A 146 -12.13 -6.85 -24.32
C ASN A 146 -12.80 -7.76 -23.26
N LYS A 147 -13.84 -7.28 -22.58
CA LYS A 147 -14.44 -8.00 -21.44
C LYS A 147 -14.86 -9.43 -21.81
N ASP A 148 -15.37 -9.62 -23.03
CA ASP A 148 -15.84 -10.92 -23.51
C ASP A 148 -14.73 -11.98 -23.71
N GLU A 149 -13.45 -11.60 -23.59
CA GLU A 149 -12.30 -12.53 -23.65
C GLU A 149 -12.05 -13.26 -22.31
N PHE A 150 -12.71 -12.84 -21.22
CA PHE A 150 -12.51 -13.42 -19.89
C PHE A 150 -13.73 -13.24 -18.99
N LYS A 151 -13.64 -13.68 -17.73
CA LYS A 151 -14.74 -13.56 -16.77
C LYS A 151 -14.39 -12.57 -15.64
N PRO A 152 -15.38 -11.87 -15.06
CA PRO A 152 -15.15 -10.93 -13.97
C PRO A 152 -14.36 -11.55 -12.80
N GLU A 153 -14.61 -12.82 -12.47
CA GLU A 153 -13.93 -13.50 -11.37
C GLU A 153 -12.40 -13.60 -11.54
N ASP A 154 -11.93 -13.60 -12.79
CA ASP A 154 -10.51 -13.69 -13.16
C ASP A 154 -9.82 -12.32 -13.21
N MET A 155 -10.59 -11.22 -13.14
CA MET A 155 -10.09 -9.86 -13.18
C MET A 155 -9.46 -9.46 -11.84
N GLU A 156 -8.28 -8.85 -11.91
CA GLU A 156 -7.64 -8.20 -10.76
C GLU A 156 -7.47 -6.71 -10.99
N VAL A 157 -7.60 -5.93 -9.92
CA VAL A 157 -7.23 -4.50 -9.92
C VAL A 157 -5.92 -4.32 -9.18
N GLN A 158 -4.99 -3.59 -9.77
CA GLN A 158 -3.68 -3.38 -9.19
C GLN A 158 -3.34 -1.88 -9.18
N HIS A 159 -2.29 -1.59 -8.41
CA HIS A 159 -1.60 -0.30 -8.34
C HIS A 159 -2.47 0.98 -8.42
N PRO A 160 -3.53 1.15 -7.60
CA PRO A 160 -4.27 2.40 -7.60
C PRO A 160 -3.36 3.58 -7.19
N LYS A 161 -3.64 4.76 -7.75
CA LYS A 161 -2.85 6.00 -7.59
C LYS A 161 -3.79 7.20 -7.67
N TRP A 162 -3.72 8.08 -6.69
CA TRP A 162 -4.40 9.37 -6.74
C TRP A 162 -3.82 10.28 -7.81
N SER A 163 -4.67 11.06 -8.47
CA SER A 163 -4.24 12.24 -9.22
C SER A 163 -3.62 13.27 -8.26
N PRO A 164 -2.71 14.14 -8.73
CA PRO A 164 -2.06 15.15 -7.86
C PRO A 164 -3.03 16.09 -7.14
N ASP A 165 -4.19 16.37 -7.74
CA ASP A 165 -5.25 17.20 -7.16
C ASP A 165 -6.23 16.41 -6.26
N GLY A 166 -6.05 15.09 -6.14
CA GLY A 166 -6.87 14.20 -5.32
C GLY A 166 -8.26 13.91 -5.85
N LYS A 167 -8.60 14.35 -7.08
CA LYS A 167 -9.94 14.18 -7.65
C LYS A 167 -10.20 12.85 -8.34
N TYR A 168 -9.15 12.21 -8.84
CA TYR A 168 -9.24 10.99 -9.64
C TYR A 168 -8.32 9.91 -9.08
N ILE A 169 -8.58 8.66 -9.46
CA ILE A 169 -7.77 7.52 -9.06
C ILE A 169 -7.47 6.68 -10.28
N LEU A 170 -6.23 6.75 -10.75
CA LEU A 170 -5.73 5.83 -11.75
C LEU A 170 -5.58 4.43 -11.14
N TYR A 171 -6.04 3.40 -11.83
CA TYR A 171 -5.73 2.01 -11.49
C TYR A 171 -5.52 1.19 -12.77
N ASN A 172 -4.89 0.02 -12.62
CA ASN A 172 -4.77 -0.92 -13.71
C ASN A 172 -5.65 -2.15 -13.46
N SER A 173 -6.40 -2.57 -14.48
CA SER A 173 -6.92 -3.94 -14.52
C SER A 173 -5.82 -4.83 -15.07
N ALA A 174 -5.69 -6.03 -14.52
CA ALA A 174 -4.82 -7.06 -15.07
C ALA A 174 -5.61 -8.36 -15.23
N GLN A 175 -5.49 -8.91 -16.43
CA GLN A 175 -5.93 -10.22 -16.85
C GLN A 175 -4.70 -10.89 -17.51
N PHE A 176 -4.65 -12.23 -17.56
CA PHE A 176 -3.56 -12.99 -18.20
C PHE A 176 -3.18 -12.46 -19.61
N GLY A 177 -2.19 -11.56 -19.69
CA GLY A 177 -1.69 -10.95 -20.92
C GLY A 177 -2.35 -9.63 -21.35
N HIS A 178 -3.42 -9.18 -20.68
CA HIS A 178 -4.15 -7.96 -21.02
C HIS A 178 -4.18 -7.02 -19.81
N SER A 179 -3.68 -5.80 -19.96
CA SER A 179 -3.76 -4.78 -18.92
C SER A 179 -4.31 -3.49 -19.48
N GLN A 180 -5.30 -2.91 -18.81
CA GLN A 180 -5.85 -1.60 -19.16
C GLN A 180 -5.65 -0.62 -18.00
N LEU A 181 -5.61 0.67 -18.34
CA LEU A 181 -5.54 1.78 -17.40
C LEU A 181 -6.86 2.53 -17.39
N TYR A 182 -7.32 2.89 -16.20
CA TYR A 182 -8.56 3.64 -15.97
C TYR A 182 -8.29 4.76 -14.96
N ILE A 183 -9.05 5.85 -15.03
CA ILE A 183 -8.93 7.07 -14.19
C ILE A 183 -10.23 7.30 -13.41
#